data_AF-K3X720-F1
#
_entry.id   AF-K3X720-F1
#
_cell.length_a   1.000
_cell.length_b   1.000
_cell.length_c   1.000
_cell.angle_alpha   90.00
_cell.angle_beta   90.00
_cell.angle_gamma   90.00
#
_symmetry.space_group_name_H-M   'P 1'
#
loop_
_entity.id
_entity.type
_entity.pdbx_description
1 polymer ?
#
loop_
_entity_poly.entity_id
_entity_poly.type
_entity_poly.pdbx_seq_one_letter_code
_entity_poly.pdbx_strand_id
1 'polypeptide(L)'
;MLLSSPLKPTSVAPEWSSPWHHKVVTLRKVECVKIKRIAGLNPQTYVIESFESTSANRIPTNKDRSRECSVQLTARMEREYAEFGGLRSEVCNTVRNAHLRTSCEFCQSVMHEVVMGDCMPTGRLLVFLGKHEGVMDTLATFVNALLILVKRSGDARGCSGQAQVPQLLYNFLFDTVN
;
A
#
# COMPACT_ATOMS: atom_id res chain seq x y z
N MET A 1 -29.25 45.54 32.18
CA MET A 1 -29.06 44.93 30.84
C MET A 1 -27.74 44.18 30.87
N LEU A 2 -27.78 42.84 30.86
CA LEU A 2 -26.57 42.01 30.91
C LEU A 2 -26.17 41.65 29.47
N LEU A 3 -25.04 42.19 29.01
CA LEU A 3 -24.45 41.89 27.71
C LEU A 3 -23.91 40.45 27.73
N SER A 4 -24.48 39.60 26.88
CA SER A 4 -24.01 38.22 26.70
C SER A 4 -22.63 38.22 26.05
N SER A 5 -21.69 37.45 26.60
CA SER A 5 -20.35 37.33 26.06
C SER A 5 -20.36 36.63 24.70
N PRO A 6 -19.57 37.08 23.71
CA PRO A 6 -19.52 36.46 22.40
C PRO A 6 -18.86 35.08 22.47
N LEU A 7 -19.49 34.08 21.85
CA LEU A 7 -18.97 32.72 21.75
C LEU A 7 -17.67 32.71 20.93
N LYS A 8 -16.65 32.03 21.43
CA LYS A 8 -15.41 31.79 20.69
C LYS A 8 -15.63 30.65 19.70
N PRO A 9 -15.31 30.83 18.40
CA PRO A 9 -15.29 29.74 17.44
C PRO A 9 -14.27 28.69 17.90
N THR A 10 -14.74 27.48 18.18
CA THR A 10 -13.88 26.33 18.42
C THR A 10 -13.55 25.69 17.09
N SER A 11 -12.25 25.49 16.82
CA SER A 11 -11.81 24.70 15.67
C SER A 11 -12.28 23.26 15.85
N VAL A 12 -13.32 22.88 15.09
CA VAL A 12 -13.75 21.48 14.98
C VAL A 12 -12.91 20.88 13.88
N ALA A 13 -11.89 20.11 14.23
CA ALA A 13 -11.24 19.25 13.25
C ALA A 13 -12.32 18.28 12.73
N PRO A 14 -12.47 18.12 11.40
CA PRO A 14 -13.43 17.15 10.88
C PRO A 14 -13.07 15.78 11.45
N GLU A 15 -14.09 15.08 11.94
CA GLU A 15 -14.05 13.76 12.60
C GLU A 15 -13.34 12.67 11.75
N TRP A 16 -13.03 13.01 10.50
CA TRP A 16 -12.49 12.17 9.44
C TRP A 16 -10.96 12.25 9.33
N SER A 17 -10.31 13.13 10.11
CA SER A 17 -8.85 13.34 10.09
C SER A 17 -8.04 12.34 10.92
N SER A 18 -8.57 11.12 11.12
CA SER A 18 -7.81 10.10 11.86
C SER A 18 -6.52 9.71 11.11
N PRO A 19 -5.40 9.41 11.81
CA PRO A 19 -4.15 8.99 11.19
C PRO A 19 -4.31 7.82 10.21
N TRP A 20 -5.22 6.89 10.50
CA TRP A 20 -5.55 5.78 9.61
C TRP A 20 -6.14 6.24 8.28
N HIS A 21 -7.06 7.21 8.31
CA HIS A 21 -7.69 7.71 7.09
C HIS A 21 -6.66 8.38 6.18
N HIS A 22 -5.73 9.15 6.76
CA HIS A 22 -4.62 9.73 6.01
C HIS A 22 -3.79 8.65 5.29
N LYS A 23 -3.46 7.55 5.98
CA LYS A 23 -2.71 6.44 5.39
C LYS A 23 -3.44 5.78 4.24
N VAL A 24 -4.74 5.50 4.40
CA VAL A 24 -5.57 4.91 3.33
C VAL A 24 -5.68 5.85 2.14
N VAL A 25 -5.92 7.14 2.37
CA VAL A 25 -5.98 8.15 1.29
C VAL A 25 -4.66 8.23 0.54
N THR A 26 -3.53 8.22 1.25
CA THR A 26 -2.21 8.21 0.61
C THR A 26 -1.99 6.96 -0.23
N LEU A 27 -2.30 5.77 0.30
CA LEU A 27 -2.23 4.52 -0.47
C LEU A 27 -3.10 4.55 -1.72
N ARG A 28 -4.30 5.15 -1.64
CA ARG A 28 -5.19 5.24 -2.80
C ARG A 28 -4.65 6.11 -3.93
N LYS A 29 -3.78 7.06 -3.64
CA LYS A 29 -3.12 7.90 -4.66
C LYS A 29 -2.02 7.17 -5.41
N VAL A 30 -1.35 6.21 -4.77
CA VAL A 30 -0.28 5.41 -5.40
C VAL A 30 -0.90 4.63 -6.55
N GLU A 31 -0.53 4.92 -7.78
CA GLU A 31 -0.98 4.22 -8.99
C GLU A 31 -0.41 2.81 -9.02
N CYS A 32 0.91 2.70 -8.89
CA CYS A 32 1.63 1.44 -8.95
C CYS A 32 2.96 1.50 -8.15
N VAL A 33 3.48 0.32 -7.86
CA VAL A 33 4.78 0.13 -7.23
C VAL A 33 5.69 -0.65 -8.17
N LYS A 34 6.95 -0.22 -8.31
CA LYS A 34 8.01 -0.97 -9.01
C LYS A 34 9.08 -1.37 -8.01
N ILE A 35 9.68 -2.52 -8.23
CA ILE A 35 10.75 -3.03 -7.37
C ILE A 35 12.00 -3.24 -8.22
N LYS A 36 13.15 -2.77 -7.72
CA LYS A 36 14.46 -2.95 -8.34
C LYS A 36 15.41 -3.61 -7.35
N ARG A 37 16.34 -4.42 -7.82
CA ARG A 37 17.41 -4.97 -6.98
C ARG A 37 18.57 -3.99 -6.90
N ILE A 38 19.17 -3.84 -5.72
CA ILE A 38 20.48 -3.20 -5.59
C ILE A 38 21.56 -4.27 -5.77
N ALA A 39 22.41 -4.13 -6.79
CA ALA A 39 23.52 -5.02 -7.00
C ALA A 39 24.63 -4.75 -5.98
N GLY A 40 25.24 -5.81 -5.43
CA GLY A 40 26.45 -5.71 -4.59
C GLY A 40 26.23 -5.58 -3.08
N LEU A 41 24.99 -5.53 -2.60
CA LEU A 41 24.67 -5.58 -1.16
C LEU A 41 24.33 -7.01 -0.71
N ASN A 42 24.82 -7.39 0.47
CA ASN A 42 24.48 -8.62 1.16
C ASN A 42 24.11 -8.25 2.61
N PRO A 43 22.88 -8.49 3.09
CA PRO A 43 21.77 -9.20 2.44
C PRO A 43 21.22 -8.49 1.19
N GLN A 44 20.48 -9.23 0.37
CA GLN A 44 19.95 -8.74 -0.90
C GLN A 44 18.85 -7.69 -0.66
N THR A 45 19.20 -6.42 -0.88
CA THR A 45 18.30 -5.26 -0.74
C THR A 45 17.57 -4.94 -2.05
N TYR A 46 16.31 -4.55 -1.91
CA TYR A 46 15.42 -4.14 -2.98
C TYR A 46 14.98 -2.69 -2.76
N VAL A 47 14.99 -1.91 -3.84
CA VAL A 47 14.40 -0.57 -3.89
C VAL A 47 12.95 -0.71 -4.31
N ILE A 48 12.06 -0.18 -3.49
CA ILE A 48 10.63 -0.03 -3.77
C ILE A 48 10.40 1.41 -4.21
N GLU A 49 9.84 1.59 -5.40
CA GLU A 49 9.48 2.89 -5.96
C GLU A 49 7.94 2.96 -6.09
N SER A 50 7.33 3.90 -5.38
CA SER A 50 5.88 4.16 -5.44
C SER A 50 5.60 5.34 -6.36
N PHE A 51 4.66 5.17 -7.29
CA PHE A 51 4.31 6.20 -8.27
C PHE A 51 2.87 6.65 -8.10
N GLU A 52 2.59 7.93 -8.21
CA GLU A 52 1.23 8.50 -8.25
C GLU A 52 0.91 9.01 -9.65
N SER A 53 -0.36 8.87 -10.05
CA SER A 53 -0.87 9.47 -11.28
C SER A 53 -0.93 10.99 -11.13
N THR A 54 -0.18 11.73 -11.96
CA THR A 54 -0.38 13.18 -12.01
C THR A 54 -1.59 13.47 -12.90
N SER A 55 -2.72 13.82 -12.28
CA SER A 55 -3.80 14.44 -13.05
C SER A 55 -3.29 15.79 -13.53
N ALA A 56 -3.01 15.94 -14.82
CA ALA A 56 -2.77 17.23 -15.44
C ALA A 56 -4.08 18.04 -15.41
N ASN A 57 -4.45 18.59 -14.25
CA ASN A 57 -5.48 19.63 -14.12
C ASN A 57 -4.91 20.98 -14.58
N ARG A 58 -4.37 21.03 -15.81
CA ARG A 58 -4.20 22.29 -16.51
C ARG A 58 -5.17 22.29 -17.69
N ILE A 59 -6.01 23.32 -17.70
CA ILE A 59 -6.91 23.69 -18.79
C ILE A 59 -6.23 23.35 -20.13
N PRO A 60 -6.87 22.57 -21.02
CA PRO A 60 -6.23 22.11 -22.24
C PRO A 60 -6.04 23.28 -23.21
N THR A 61 -4.92 23.98 -23.10
CA THR A 61 -4.43 24.92 -24.11
C THR A 61 -3.23 24.32 -24.82
N ASN A 62 -3.42 23.21 -25.53
CA ASN A 62 -2.94 22.99 -26.90
C ASN A 62 -3.17 21.53 -27.32
N LYS A 63 -3.71 21.37 -28.52
CA LYS A 63 -3.77 20.10 -29.24
C LYS A 63 -2.36 19.78 -29.72
N ASP A 64 -1.64 18.95 -28.97
CA ASP A 64 -0.63 17.99 -29.44
C ASP A 64 0.33 17.71 -28.30
N ARG A 65 0.15 16.55 -27.68
CA ARG A 65 1.21 15.60 -27.30
C ARG A 65 0.57 14.40 -26.63
N SER A 66 1.11 13.24 -26.97
CA SER A 66 0.76 11.91 -26.47
C SER A 66 0.21 11.94 -25.04
N ARG A 67 -0.96 11.33 -24.82
CA ARG A 67 -1.49 11.01 -23.48
C ARG A 67 -0.62 9.92 -22.84
N GLU A 68 0.63 10.23 -22.57
CA GLU A 68 1.40 9.50 -21.57
C GLU A 68 0.89 9.98 -20.22
N CYS A 69 0.19 9.11 -19.52
CA CYS A 69 -0.12 9.33 -18.11
C CYS A 69 1.21 9.53 -17.39
N SER A 70 1.56 10.78 -17.08
CA SER A 70 2.82 11.11 -16.40
C SER A 70 2.71 10.62 -14.96
N VAL A 71 3.23 9.43 -14.70
CA VAL A 71 3.34 8.90 -13.34
C VAL A 71 4.54 9.58 -12.65
N GLN A 72 4.33 10.13 -11.46
CA GLN A 72 5.35 10.80 -10.66
C GLN A 72 5.84 9.86 -9.56
N LEU A 73 7.16 9.71 -9.39
CA LEU A 73 7.74 9.01 -8.24
C LEU A 73 7.45 9.80 -6.96
N THR A 74 6.79 9.18 -5.99
CA THR A 74 6.38 9.86 -4.74
C THR A 74 7.06 9.30 -3.50
N ALA A 75 7.50 8.05 -3.53
CA ALA A 75 8.32 7.48 -2.48
C ALA A 75 9.33 6.47 -3.03
N ARG A 76 10.45 6.36 -2.33
CA ARG A 76 11.51 5.40 -2.60
C ARG A 76 11.98 4.83 -1.26
N MET A 77 11.85 3.51 -1.10
CA MET A 77 12.24 2.79 0.12
C MET A 77 13.17 1.64 -0.19
N GLU A 78 13.99 1.25 0.77
CA GLU A 78 14.83 0.06 0.69
C GLU A 78 14.31 -1.01 1.66
N ARG A 79 14.23 -2.25 1.17
CA ARG A 79 13.77 -3.41 1.93
C ARG A 79 14.58 -4.65 1.59
N GLU A 80 14.83 -5.48 2.59
CA GLU A 80 15.38 -6.82 2.43
C GLU A 80 14.30 -7.81 1.99
N TYR A 81 14.71 -8.92 1.36
CA TYR A 81 13.79 -10.00 0.99
C TYR A 81 12.94 -10.50 2.17
N ALA A 82 13.55 -10.60 3.36
CA ALA A 82 12.90 -11.11 4.56
C ALA A 82 11.71 -10.22 5.00
N GLU A 83 11.79 -8.91 4.78
CA GLU A 83 10.74 -7.96 5.15
C GLU A 83 9.48 -8.14 4.30
N PHE A 84 9.60 -8.54 3.03
CA PHE A 84 8.44 -8.91 2.21
C PHE A 84 7.73 -10.16 2.78
N GLY A 85 8.52 -11.14 3.23
CA GLY A 85 8.01 -12.33 3.91
C GLY A 85 7.34 -11.98 5.25
N GLY A 86 7.90 -11.02 5.98
CA GLY A 86 7.32 -10.44 7.19
C GLY A 86 5.96 -9.81 6.92
N LEU A 87 5.89 -8.89 5.97
CA LEU A 87 4.64 -8.24 5.57
C LEU A 87 3.56 -9.27 5.20
N ARG A 88 3.90 -10.27 4.37
CA ARG A 88 2.93 -11.33 4.01
C ARG A 88 2.44 -12.09 5.23
N SER A 89 3.34 -12.44 6.15
CA SER A 89 3.00 -13.19 7.35
C SER A 89 2.08 -12.39 8.27
N GLU A 90 2.36 -11.10 8.47
CA GLU A 90 1.53 -10.21 9.26
C GLU A 90 0.15 -10.01 8.63
N VAL A 91 0.09 -9.70 7.32
CA VAL A 91 -1.18 -9.58 6.59
C VAL A 91 -2.01 -10.86 6.72
N CYS A 92 -1.38 -12.02 6.52
CA CYS A 92 -2.01 -13.32 6.63
C CYS A 92 -2.59 -13.59 8.02
N ASN A 93 -1.81 -13.32 9.07
CA ASN A 93 -2.25 -13.45 10.45
C ASN A 93 -3.41 -12.50 10.75
N THR A 94 -3.32 -11.24 10.32
CA THR A 94 -4.35 -10.22 10.50
C THR A 94 -5.68 -10.66 9.86
N VAL A 95 -5.68 -11.12 8.61
CA VAL A 95 -6.95 -11.48 7.94
C VAL A 95 -7.54 -12.80 8.43
N ARG A 96 -6.71 -13.77 8.84
CA ARG A 96 -7.17 -15.02 9.46
C ARG A 96 -7.81 -14.78 10.82
N ASN A 97 -7.23 -13.88 11.61
CA ASN A 97 -7.72 -13.57 12.96
C ASN A 97 -8.84 -12.52 12.98
N ALA A 98 -9.18 -11.92 11.83
CA ALA A 98 -10.23 -10.91 11.75
C ALA A 98 -11.65 -11.46 11.93
N HIS A 99 -11.84 -12.76 11.66
CA HIS A 99 -13.16 -13.39 11.67
C HIS A 99 -13.10 -14.77 12.32
N LEU A 100 -14.03 -15.07 13.22
CA LEU A 100 -14.13 -16.38 13.86
C LEU A 100 -14.80 -17.45 12.98
N ARG A 101 -15.59 -17.04 11.97
CA ARG A 101 -16.39 -17.95 11.14
C ARG A 101 -16.33 -17.57 9.66
N THR A 102 -16.98 -16.47 9.28
CA THR A 102 -17.10 -16.04 7.88
C THR A 102 -16.29 -14.77 7.66
N SER A 103 -15.31 -14.84 6.76
CA SER A 103 -14.51 -13.69 6.34
C SER A 103 -15.36 -12.70 5.54
N CYS A 104 -15.12 -11.40 5.71
CA CYS A 104 -15.67 -10.41 4.78
C CYS A 104 -14.99 -10.52 3.40
N GLU A 105 -15.61 -9.94 2.37
CA GLU A 105 -15.12 -9.97 0.99
C GLU A 105 -13.66 -9.48 0.88
N PHE A 106 -13.31 -8.43 1.61
CA PHE A 106 -11.94 -7.91 1.66
C PHE A 106 -10.95 -8.96 2.21
N CYS A 107 -11.23 -9.53 3.39
CA CYS A 107 -10.35 -10.53 3.99
C CYS A 107 -10.26 -11.82 3.16
N GLN A 108 -11.36 -12.22 2.50
CA GLN A 108 -11.37 -13.34 1.58
C GLN A 108 -10.50 -13.06 0.34
N SER A 109 -10.61 -11.86 -0.24
CA SER A 109 -9.81 -11.45 -1.40
C SER A 109 -8.33 -11.37 -1.06
N VAL A 110 -7.98 -10.83 0.11
CA VAL A 110 -6.58 -10.83 0.59
C VAL A 110 -6.07 -12.27 0.77
N MET A 111 -6.86 -13.16 1.39
CA MET A 111 -6.47 -14.56 1.52
C MET A 111 -6.26 -15.25 0.17
N HIS A 112 -7.12 -14.99 -0.81
CA HIS A 112 -7.02 -15.57 -2.14
C HIS A 112 -5.81 -15.04 -2.91
N GLU A 113 -5.72 -13.73 -3.10
CA GLU A 113 -4.71 -13.10 -3.96
C GLU A 113 -3.31 -13.11 -3.36
N VAL A 114 -3.20 -12.96 -2.03
CA VAL A 114 -1.92 -12.66 -1.38
C VAL A 114 -1.38 -13.84 -0.56
N VAL A 115 -2.27 -14.63 0.03
CA VAL A 115 -1.87 -15.75 0.89
C VAL A 115 -1.82 -17.06 0.10
N MET A 116 -2.83 -17.33 -0.73
CA MET A 116 -2.95 -18.57 -1.52
C MET A 116 -2.47 -18.42 -2.96
N GLY A 117 -2.47 -17.20 -3.50
CA GLY A 117 -2.07 -16.93 -4.88
C GLY A 117 -0.57 -17.04 -5.14
N ASP A 118 -0.22 -17.16 -6.42
CA ASP A 118 1.16 -17.24 -6.94
C ASP A 118 1.97 -15.93 -6.76
N CYS A 119 1.38 -14.92 -6.12
CA CYS A 119 1.94 -13.58 -6.00
C CYS A 119 3.20 -13.53 -5.12
N MET A 120 3.60 -14.59 -4.42
CA MET A 120 4.92 -14.66 -3.80
C MET A 120 5.67 -15.93 -4.24
N PRO A 121 6.98 -15.84 -4.56
CA PRO A 121 7.81 -17.02 -4.60
C PRO A 121 7.77 -17.65 -3.21
N THR A 122 7.35 -18.91 -3.08
CA THR A 122 7.74 -19.69 -1.90
C THR A 122 9.27 -19.68 -1.86
N GLY A 123 9.80 -18.88 -0.93
CA GLY A 123 11.10 -18.19 -1.00
C GLY A 123 12.36 -19.04 -0.94
N ARG A 124 12.31 -20.28 -1.40
CA ARG A 124 13.49 -21.12 -1.58
C ARG A 124 13.64 -21.66 -3.00
N LEU A 125 12.60 -21.73 -3.82
CA LEU A 125 12.75 -22.27 -5.17
C LEU A 125 13.27 -21.25 -6.18
N LEU A 126 12.77 -20.01 -6.18
CA LEU A 126 13.16 -19.01 -7.21
C LEU A 126 14.54 -18.39 -6.98
N VAL A 127 14.94 -18.16 -5.72
CA VAL A 127 16.29 -17.65 -5.39
C VAL A 127 17.36 -18.71 -5.67
N PHE A 128 17.06 -19.99 -5.45
CA PHE A 128 17.99 -21.10 -5.65
C PHE A 128 18.12 -21.50 -7.12
N LEU A 129 17.11 -21.22 -7.96
CA LEU A 129 17.12 -21.49 -9.39
C LEU A 129 17.78 -20.38 -10.25
N GLY A 130 18.38 -19.35 -9.63
CA GLY A 130 19.14 -18.32 -10.34
C GLY A 130 18.31 -17.39 -11.25
N LYS A 131 16.98 -17.53 -11.28
CA LYS A 131 16.06 -16.66 -12.02
C LYS A 131 15.76 -15.39 -11.22
N HIS A 132 16.79 -14.55 -11.04
CA HIS A 132 16.68 -13.29 -10.31
C HIS A 132 15.70 -12.29 -10.95
N GLU A 133 15.50 -12.36 -12.27
CA GLU A 133 14.57 -11.46 -12.97
C GLU A 133 13.13 -11.62 -12.50
N GLY A 134 12.66 -12.86 -12.30
CA GLY A 134 11.28 -13.10 -11.87
C GLY A 134 11.00 -12.70 -10.42
N VAL A 135 12.03 -12.56 -9.58
CA VAL A 135 11.83 -12.22 -8.16
C VAL A 135 11.30 -10.80 -8.00
N MET A 136 11.87 -9.83 -8.73
CA MET A 136 11.43 -8.43 -8.68
C MET A 136 9.99 -8.29 -9.13
N ASP A 137 9.64 -8.93 -10.25
CA ASP A 137 8.28 -8.92 -10.78
C ASP A 137 7.30 -9.55 -9.79
N THR A 138 7.66 -10.69 -9.20
CA THR A 138 6.77 -11.36 -8.24
C THR A 138 6.56 -10.51 -6.98
N LEU A 139 7.64 -9.93 -6.43
CA LEU A 139 7.52 -9.00 -5.29
C LEU A 139 6.67 -7.78 -5.63
N ALA A 140 6.83 -7.21 -6.83
CA ALA A 140 6.05 -6.07 -7.29
C ALA A 140 4.57 -6.47 -7.45
N THR A 141 4.28 -7.63 -8.02
CA THR A 141 2.92 -8.17 -8.13
C THR A 141 2.26 -8.33 -6.77
N PHE A 142 2.95 -8.89 -5.78
CA PHE A 142 2.45 -8.98 -4.40
C PHE A 142 2.05 -7.63 -3.81
N VAL A 143 2.95 -6.64 -3.88
CA VAL A 143 2.69 -5.31 -3.31
C VAL A 143 1.56 -4.59 -4.05
N ASN A 144 1.53 -4.67 -5.39
CA ASN A 144 0.47 -4.07 -6.20
C ASN A 144 -0.89 -4.76 -5.99
N ALA A 145 -0.93 -6.08 -5.80
CA ALA A 145 -2.16 -6.80 -5.48
C ALA A 145 -2.75 -6.30 -4.15
N LEU A 146 -1.92 -6.16 -3.11
CA LEU A 146 -2.34 -5.55 -1.84
C LEU A 146 -2.86 -4.12 -2.03
N LEU A 147 -2.17 -3.31 -2.83
CA LEU A 147 -2.57 -1.94 -3.12
C LEU A 147 -3.96 -1.87 -3.79
N ILE A 148 -4.21 -2.73 -4.77
CA ILE A 148 -5.52 -2.83 -5.45
C ILE A 148 -6.62 -3.21 -4.46
N LEU A 149 -6.36 -4.18 -3.58
CA LEU A 149 -7.33 -4.61 -2.57
C LEU A 149 -7.64 -3.49 -1.56
N VAL A 150 -6.63 -2.76 -1.09
CA VAL A 150 -6.83 -1.60 -0.20
C VAL A 150 -7.60 -0.49 -0.92
N LYS A 151 -7.32 -0.23 -2.21
CA LYS A 151 -8.08 0.76 -3.00
C LYS A 151 -9.55 0.40 -3.14
N ARG A 152 -9.86 -0.88 -3.34
CA ARG A 152 -11.24 -1.39 -3.44
C ARG A 152 -11.95 -1.44 -2.09
N SER A 153 -11.21 -1.47 -0.99
CA SER A 153 -11.83 -1.41 0.34
C SER A 153 -12.45 -0.04 0.58
N GLY A 154 -13.72 -0.03 1.02
CA GLY A 154 -14.42 1.20 1.40
C GLY A 154 -13.81 1.86 2.65
N ASP A 155 -14.35 3.02 3.04
CA ASP A 155 -13.84 3.79 4.19
C ASP A 155 -14.22 3.20 5.55
N ALA A 156 -15.06 2.16 5.56
CA ALA A 156 -15.54 1.52 6.78
C ALA A 156 -14.53 0.49 7.33
N ARG A 157 -14.23 0.58 8.63
CA ARG A 157 -13.44 -0.41 9.39
C ARG A 157 -14.36 -1.53 9.89
N GLY A 158 -14.89 -2.32 8.96
CA GLY A 158 -15.82 -3.41 9.28
C GLY A 158 -15.17 -4.60 10.00
N CYS A 159 -13.85 -4.77 9.88
CA CYS A 159 -13.09 -5.77 10.61
C CYS A 159 -11.64 -5.32 10.88
N SER A 160 -10.92 -6.03 11.74
CA SER A 160 -9.50 -5.75 12.02
C SER A 160 -8.63 -5.89 10.78
N GLY A 161 -9.00 -6.74 9.82
CA GLY A 161 -8.32 -6.85 8.53
C GLY A 161 -8.37 -5.56 7.72
N GLN A 162 -9.57 -4.98 7.56
CA GLN A 162 -9.75 -3.69 6.89
C GLN A 162 -9.06 -2.54 7.63
N ALA A 163 -8.94 -2.63 8.95
CA ALA A 163 -8.22 -1.62 9.74
C ALA A 163 -6.68 -1.77 9.62
N GLN A 164 -6.15 -2.98 9.71
CA GLN A 164 -4.71 -3.20 9.89
C GLN A 164 -3.96 -3.44 8.56
N VAL A 165 -4.56 -4.09 7.56
CA VAL A 165 -3.85 -4.35 6.29
C VAL A 165 -3.40 -3.05 5.59
N PRO A 166 -4.23 -1.99 5.48
CA PRO A 166 -3.75 -0.72 4.94
C PRO A 166 -2.64 -0.10 5.79
N GLN A 167 -2.70 -0.28 7.11
CA GLN A 167 -1.68 0.24 8.03
C GLN A 167 -0.33 -0.46 7.82
N LEU A 168 -0.32 -1.79 7.66
CA LEU A 168 0.87 -2.58 7.37
C LEU A 168 1.48 -2.21 6.02
N LEU A 169 0.65 -2.11 4.98
CA LEU A 169 1.10 -1.73 3.64
C LEU A 169 1.68 -0.31 3.61
N TYR A 170 1.03 0.64 4.29
CA TYR A 170 1.53 2.01 4.38
C TYR A 170 2.92 2.04 5.02
N ASN A 171 3.09 1.41 6.17
CA ASN A 171 4.36 1.39 6.86
C ASN A 171 5.45 0.75 6.00
N PHE A 172 5.11 -0.35 5.31
CA PHE A 172 6.04 -1.01 4.41
C PHE A 172 6.50 -0.11 3.26
N LEU A 173 5.63 0.74 2.71
CA LEU A 173 5.91 1.61 1.56
C LEU A 173 6.48 2.99 1.92
N PHE A 174 6.29 3.49 3.14
CA PHE A 174 6.59 4.87 3.49
C PHE A 174 7.36 5.08 4.80
N ASP A 175 7.32 4.13 5.75
CA ASP A 175 8.04 4.29 7.01
C ASP A 175 9.47 3.77 6.88
N THR A 176 10.48 4.58 7.22
CA THR A 176 11.85 4.08 7.35
C THR A 176 11.92 3.17 8.57
N VAL A 177 12.34 1.91 8.36
CA VAL A 177 12.72 1.05 9.49
C VAL A 177 13.99 1.67 10.07
N ASN A 178 13.89 2.22 11.28
CA ASN A 178 15.05 2.68 12.05
C ASN A 178 15.80 1.48 12.62
#